data_AF-D5RD32-F1
#
_entry.id   AF-D5RD32-F1
#
_cell.length_a   1.000
_cell.length_b   1.000
_cell.length_c   1.000
_cell.angle_alpha   90.00
_cell.angle_beta   90.00
_cell.angle_gamma   90.00
#
_symmetry.space_group_name_H-M   'P 1'
#
loop_
_entity.id
_entity.type
_entity.pdbx_description
1 polymer ?
#
loop_
_entity_poly.entity_id
_entity_poly.type
_entity_poly.pdbx_seq_one_letter_code
_entity_poly.pdbx_strand_id
1 'polypeptide(L)'
;MEVNMSCSESHLSYEEQLNKFISRGMLVKNKAKALERLKHISYYKIKQFSTFFMDNSGNYKQNTSFEAVIQNFYFDKNLRMEFLKCSEKIELSIKNKIAYLLGVKYGAFGYLNFSSWCDRSRPKQEIQNEELKFKKKIQKKMKLFSDNSIIKDFVINNPTETYLSIWRLSEVYLWRSIISF
;
A
#
# COMPACT_ATOMS: atom_id res chain seq x y z
N MET A 1 -14.79 -11.20 -39.27
CA MET A 1 -13.47 -11.50 -38.68
C MET A 1 -13.72 -12.25 -37.39
N GLU A 2 -13.60 -13.57 -37.43
CA GLU A 2 -13.65 -14.40 -36.22
C GLU A 2 -12.38 -14.13 -35.40
N VAL A 3 -12.57 -13.70 -34.16
CA VAL A 3 -11.45 -13.59 -33.21
C VAL A 3 -11.10 -15.01 -32.79
N ASN A 4 -10.01 -15.54 -33.35
CA ASN A 4 -9.39 -16.77 -32.90
C ASN A 4 -8.88 -16.56 -31.46
N MET A 5 -9.73 -16.85 -30.47
CA MET A 5 -9.40 -16.74 -29.06
C MET A 5 -9.18 -18.14 -28.49
N SER A 6 -8.12 -18.82 -28.91
CA SER A 6 -7.68 -20.06 -28.26
C SER A 6 -6.83 -19.73 -27.04
N CYS A 7 -7.51 -19.42 -25.92
CA CYS A 7 -6.84 -19.44 -24.62
C CYS A 7 -6.49 -20.90 -24.28
N SER A 8 -5.20 -21.22 -24.13
CA SER A 8 -4.70 -22.55 -23.78
C SER A 8 -4.67 -22.81 -22.26
N GLU A 9 -5.12 -21.85 -21.46
CA GLU A 9 -5.18 -22.03 -20.00
C GLU A 9 -6.39 -22.87 -19.63
N SER A 10 -6.13 -24.05 -19.06
CA SER A 10 -7.15 -24.93 -18.48
C SER A 10 -7.14 -24.83 -16.95
N HIS A 11 -8.31 -25.06 -16.37
CA HIS A 11 -8.42 -25.21 -14.92
C HIS A 11 -7.63 -26.45 -14.47
N LEU A 12 -6.81 -26.28 -13.43
CA LEU A 12 -6.07 -27.36 -12.79
C LEU A 12 -6.54 -27.51 -11.35
N SER A 13 -6.85 -28.73 -10.95
CA SER A 13 -7.02 -29.12 -9.55
C SER A 13 -5.76 -28.82 -8.74
N TYR A 14 -5.88 -28.74 -7.42
CA TYR A 14 -4.74 -28.50 -6.53
C TYR A 14 -3.67 -29.61 -6.65
N GLU A 15 -4.08 -30.84 -6.94
CA GLU A 15 -3.15 -31.96 -7.17
C GLU A 15 -2.37 -31.78 -8.46
N GLU A 16 -3.03 -31.40 -9.55
CA GLU A 16 -2.37 -31.10 -10.83
C GLU A 16 -1.43 -29.90 -10.69
N GLN A 17 -1.82 -28.87 -9.95
CA GLN A 17 -0.97 -27.73 -9.64
C GLN A 17 0.28 -28.16 -8.86
N LEU A 18 0.14 -29.01 -7.84
CA LEU A 18 1.27 -29.55 -7.07
C LEU A 18 2.17 -30.43 -7.95
N ASN A 19 1.58 -31.25 -8.81
CA ASN A 19 2.32 -32.11 -9.73
C ASN A 19 3.15 -31.31 -10.74
N LYS A 20 2.72 -30.10 -11.15
CA LYS A 20 3.55 -29.19 -11.97
C LYS A 20 4.78 -28.66 -11.26
N PHE A 21 4.76 -28.57 -9.93
CA PHE A 21 5.95 -28.25 -9.15
C PHE A 21 6.90 -29.45 -9.09
N ILE A 22 6.34 -30.63 -8.80
CA ILE A 22 7.10 -31.88 -8.70
C ILE A 22 7.75 -32.25 -10.03
N SER A 23 7.03 -32.12 -11.15
CA SER A 23 7.55 -32.47 -12.49
C SER A 23 8.73 -31.61 -12.94
N ARG A 24 8.90 -30.43 -12.35
CA ARG A 24 10.05 -29.53 -12.57
C ARG A 24 11.18 -29.74 -11.57
N GLY A 25 11.11 -30.77 -10.73
CA GLY A 25 12.16 -31.12 -9.75
C GLY A 25 11.95 -30.58 -8.34
N MET A 26 10.76 -30.07 -7.99
CA MET A 26 10.49 -29.63 -6.61
C MET A 26 10.22 -30.82 -5.68
N LEU A 27 10.95 -30.90 -4.58
CA LEU A 27 10.69 -31.87 -3.51
C LEU A 27 9.51 -31.43 -2.67
N VAL A 28 8.64 -32.37 -2.29
CA VAL A 28 7.50 -32.12 -1.40
C VAL A 28 7.59 -33.08 -0.23
N LYS A 29 7.86 -32.58 0.97
CA LYS A 29 8.02 -33.45 2.16
C LYS A 29 6.68 -33.95 2.66
N ASN A 30 5.66 -33.10 2.67
CA ASN A 30 4.29 -33.46 3.07
C ASN A 30 3.27 -33.00 2.02
N LYS A 31 2.80 -33.94 1.18
CA LYS A 31 1.84 -33.65 0.11
C LYS A 31 0.52 -33.10 0.65
N ALA A 32 -0.03 -33.66 1.72
CA ALA A 32 -1.30 -33.22 2.29
C ALA A 32 -1.23 -31.74 2.74
N LYS A 33 -0.14 -31.37 3.43
CA LYS A 33 0.11 -29.98 3.83
C LYS A 33 0.37 -29.05 2.64
N ALA A 34 1.06 -29.52 1.61
CA ALA A 34 1.29 -28.74 0.40
C ALA A 34 -0.03 -28.42 -0.34
N LEU A 35 -0.92 -29.41 -0.46
CA LEU A 35 -2.27 -29.23 -1.02
C LEU A 35 -3.10 -28.25 -0.18
N GLU A 36 -3.04 -28.35 1.15
CA GLU A 36 -3.69 -27.38 2.04
C GLU A 36 -3.18 -25.95 1.79
N ARG A 37 -1.87 -25.76 1.62
CA ARG A 37 -1.31 -24.44 1.28
C ARG A 37 -1.79 -23.92 -0.07
N LEU A 38 -1.92 -24.79 -1.08
CA LEU A 38 -2.42 -24.41 -2.41
C LEU A 38 -3.90 -23.95 -2.41
N LYS A 39 -4.68 -24.36 -1.40
CA LYS A 39 -6.05 -23.83 -1.20
C LYS A 39 -6.07 -22.37 -0.75
N HIS A 40 -4.99 -21.89 -0.11
CA HIS A 40 -4.92 -20.54 0.46
C HIS A 40 -3.95 -19.62 -0.27
N ILE A 41 -3.02 -20.16 -1.04
CA ILE A 41 -2.00 -19.41 -1.78
C ILE A 41 -2.06 -19.88 -3.24
N SER A 42 -2.33 -18.95 -4.16
CA SER A 42 -2.46 -19.29 -5.57
C SER A 42 -1.17 -19.90 -6.14
N TYR A 43 -1.32 -20.84 -7.07
CA TYR A 43 -0.20 -21.46 -7.79
C TYR A 43 0.78 -20.43 -8.35
N TYR A 44 0.28 -19.37 -8.98
CA TYR A 44 1.14 -18.33 -9.56
C TYR A 44 1.90 -17.52 -8.51
N LYS A 45 1.34 -17.32 -7.31
CA LYS A 45 2.07 -16.68 -6.21
C LYS A 45 3.21 -17.57 -5.76
N ILE A 46 2.97 -18.86 -5.52
CA ILE A 46 4.04 -19.81 -5.15
C ILE A 46 5.08 -19.90 -6.26
N LYS A 47 4.65 -19.98 -7.54
CA LYS A 47 5.54 -19.98 -8.70
C LYS A 47 6.45 -18.76 -8.71
N GLN A 48 5.92 -17.56 -8.45
CA GLN A 48 6.70 -16.32 -8.38
C GLN A 48 7.80 -16.41 -7.32
N PHE A 49 7.52 -16.91 -6.11
CA PHE A 49 8.52 -17.05 -5.05
C PHE A 49 9.49 -18.21 -5.29
N SER A 50 9.09 -19.19 -6.10
CA SER A 50 9.92 -20.33 -6.46
C SER A 50 10.97 -20.03 -7.53
N THR A 51 10.84 -18.92 -8.28
CA THR A 51 11.76 -18.59 -9.39
C THR A 51 13.21 -18.42 -8.95
N PHE A 52 13.45 -17.92 -7.73
CA PHE A 52 14.79 -17.79 -7.15
C PHE A 52 15.51 -19.16 -7.01
N PHE A 53 14.73 -20.23 -6.90
CA PHE A 53 15.20 -21.60 -6.79
C PHE A 53 15.28 -22.31 -8.14
N MET A 54 14.98 -21.65 -9.25
CA MET A 54 15.11 -22.23 -10.58
C MET A 54 16.51 -22.03 -11.16
N ASP A 55 16.90 -22.94 -12.06
CA ASP A 55 18.07 -22.81 -12.92
C ASP A 55 17.71 -22.13 -14.26
N ASN A 56 18.72 -21.94 -15.11
CA ASN A 56 18.54 -21.33 -16.44
C ASN A 56 17.73 -22.23 -17.41
N SER A 57 17.54 -23.50 -17.07
CA SER A 57 16.74 -24.47 -17.84
C SER A 57 15.26 -24.45 -17.45
N GLY A 58 14.88 -23.65 -16.44
CA GLY A 58 13.50 -23.55 -15.97
C GLY A 58 13.07 -24.66 -15.01
N ASN A 59 14.01 -25.47 -14.54
CA ASN A 59 13.79 -26.51 -13.52
C ASN A 59 14.24 -26.02 -12.15
N TYR A 60 13.76 -26.65 -11.10
CA TYR A 60 14.19 -26.34 -9.74
C TYR A 60 15.58 -26.93 -9.47
N LYS A 61 16.43 -26.13 -8.82
CA LYS A 61 17.76 -26.56 -8.34
C LYS A 61 17.61 -27.78 -7.42
N GLN A 62 18.64 -28.62 -7.38
CA GLN A 62 18.66 -29.80 -6.52
C GLN A 62 18.36 -29.43 -5.05
N ASN A 63 17.60 -30.28 -4.35
CA ASN A 63 17.16 -30.09 -2.96
C ASN A 63 16.21 -28.89 -2.70
N THR A 64 15.66 -28.28 -3.75
CA THR A 64 14.57 -27.30 -3.59
C THR A 64 13.31 -27.98 -3.09
N SER A 65 12.82 -27.59 -1.91
CA SER A 65 11.57 -28.10 -1.35
C SER A 65 10.44 -27.08 -1.40
N PHE A 66 9.21 -27.55 -1.58
CA PHE A 66 8.01 -26.73 -1.54
C PHE A 66 7.91 -25.97 -0.21
N GLU A 67 8.24 -26.61 0.90
CA GLU A 67 8.23 -25.99 2.22
C GLU A 67 9.20 -24.79 2.31
N ALA A 68 10.38 -24.88 1.70
CA ALA A 68 11.33 -23.77 1.66
C ALA A 68 10.80 -22.57 0.86
N VAL A 69 10.15 -22.83 -0.29
CA VAL A 69 9.50 -21.78 -1.08
C VAL A 69 8.38 -21.10 -0.28
N ILE A 70 7.57 -21.89 0.43
CA ILE A 70 6.50 -21.35 1.28
C ILE A 70 7.07 -20.54 2.45
N GLN A 71 8.16 -20.99 3.07
CA GLN A 71 8.85 -20.22 4.11
C GLN A 71 9.35 -18.87 3.57
N ASN A 72 9.95 -18.85 2.38
CA ASN A 72 10.40 -17.62 1.73
C ASN A 72 9.22 -16.66 1.45
N PHE A 73 8.09 -17.19 0.99
CA PHE A 73 6.86 -16.41 0.81
C PHE A 73 6.39 -15.76 2.13
N TYR A 74 6.34 -16.52 3.23
CA TYR A 74 5.92 -15.99 4.52
C TYR A 74 6.94 -15.01 5.10
N PHE A 75 8.23 -15.23 4.88
CA PHE A 75 9.28 -14.31 5.27
C PHE A 75 9.10 -12.94 4.62
N ASP A 76 8.95 -12.88 3.29
CA ASP A 76 8.70 -11.64 2.55
C ASP A 76 7.40 -10.96 3.01
N LYS A 77 6.32 -11.73 3.17
CA LYS A 77 5.04 -11.22 3.69
C LYS A 77 5.23 -10.57 5.07
N ASN A 78 5.91 -11.24 6.00
CA ASN A 78 6.13 -10.76 7.35
C ASN A 78 7.01 -9.51 7.35
N LEU A 79 8.07 -9.50 6.53
CA LEU A 79 8.94 -8.36 6.35
C LEU A 79 8.15 -7.13 5.85
N ARG A 80 7.30 -7.30 4.83
CA ARG A 80 6.42 -6.24 4.31
C ARG A 80 5.50 -5.72 5.40
N MET A 81 4.93 -6.59 6.22
CA MET A 81 4.07 -6.18 7.34
C MET A 81 4.84 -5.37 8.39
N GLU A 82 6.08 -5.75 8.70
CA GLU A 82 6.89 -5.02 9.67
C GLU A 82 7.32 -3.64 9.13
N PHE A 83 7.69 -3.54 7.86
CA PHE A 83 7.92 -2.25 7.20
C PHE A 83 6.70 -1.34 7.24
N LEU A 84 5.50 -1.88 7.01
CA LEU A 84 4.26 -1.11 7.10
C LEU A 84 4.03 -0.55 8.51
N LYS A 85 4.27 -1.35 9.56
CA LYS A 85 4.16 -0.87 10.96
C LYS A 85 5.19 0.23 11.28
N CYS A 86 6.43 0.06 10.84
CA CYS A 86 7.47 1.07 11.05
C CYS A 86 7.12 2.38 10.31
N SER A 87 6.65 2.27 9.06
CA SER A 87 6.22 3.42 8.27
C SER A 87 5.07 4.17 8.94
N GLU A 88 4.09 3.47 9.49
CA GLU A 88 2.97 4.06 10.23
C GLU A 88 3.44 4.88 11.45
N LYS A 89 4.40 4.37 12.23
CA LYS A 89 4.98 5.10 13.36
C LYS A 89 5.70 6.37 12.92
N ILE A 90 6.47 6.29 11.83
CA ILE A 90 7.19 7.44 11.26
C ILE A 90 6.18 8.49 10.76
N GLU A 91 5.15 8.07 10.03
CA GLU A 91 4.07 8.91 9.52
C GLU A 91 3.39 9.67 10.65
N LEU A 92 2.96 8.96 11.71
CA LEU A 92 2.32 9.55 12.88
C LEU A 92 3.22 10.60 13.55
N SER A 93 4.51 10.29 13.74
CA SER A 93 5.46 11.21 14.36
C SER A 93 5.66 12.48 13.53
N ILE A 94 5.87 12.35 12.21
CA ILE A 94 6.09 13.48 11.31
C ILE A 94 4.85 14.38 11.26
N LYS A 95 3.66 13.79 11.11
CA LYS A 95 2.39 14.53 11.08
C LYS A 95 2.16 15.32 12.35
N ASN A 96 2.33 14.69 13.51
CA ASN A 96 2.13 15.34 14.80
C ASN A 96 3.11 16.50 14.98
N LYS A 97 4.38 16.32 14.59
CA LYS A 97 5.37 17.41 14.63
C LYS A 97 5.01 18.57 13.71
N ILE A 98 4.61 18.29 12.46
CA ILE A 98 4.21 19.33 11.51
C ILE A 98 2.98 20.08 12.02
N ALA A 99 1.95 19.36 12.46
CA ALA A 99 0.72 19.96 12.97
C ALA A 99 0.97 20.81 14.22
N TYR A 100 1.82 20.32 15.13
CA TYR A 100 2.23 21.06 16.31
C TYR A 100 2.98 22.35 15.94
N LEU A 101 4.02 22.27 15.12
CA LEU A 101 4.84 23.43 14.73
C LEU A 101 4.02 24.49 13.98
N LEU A 102 3.17 24.07 13.04
CA LEU A 102 2.30 24.99 12.31
C LEU A 102 1.21 25.57 13.21
N GLY A 103 0.63 24.76 14.09
CA GLY A 103 -0.41 25.19 15.03
C GLY A 103 0.10 26.21 16.05
N VAL A 104 1.27 25.97 16.65
CA VAL A 104 1.88 26.88 17.62
C VAL A 104 2.22 28.23 16.98
N LYS A 105 2.77 28.23 15.77
CA LYS A 105 3.28 29.45 15.13
C LYS A 105 2.24 30.23 14.33
N TYR A 106 1.25 29.55 13.73
CA TYR A 106 0.32 30.14 12.78
C TYR A 106 -1.16 29.83 13.08
N GLY A 107 -1.45 29.12 14.16
CA GLY A 107 -2.81 28.75 14.56
C GLY A 107 -3.44 27.64 13.72
N ALA A 108 -4.73 27.41 13.95
CA ALA A 108 -5.48 26.28 13.38
C ALA A 108 -5.49 26.23 11.83
N PHE A 109 -5.52 27.40 11.19
CA PHE A 109 -5.66 27.55 9.74
C PHE A 109 -4.43 28.16 9.06
N GLY A 110 -3.38 28.47 9.82
CA GLY A 110 -2.18 29.11 9.29
C GLY A 110 -1.45 28.31 8.22
N TYR A 111 -1.62 26.98 8.24
CA TYR A 111 -1.11 26.08 7.20
C TYR A 111 -1.68 26.39 5.79
N LEU A 112 -2.83 27.07 5.68
CA LEU A 112 -3.45 27.46 4.42
C LEU A 112 -2.74 28.63 3.71
N ASN A 113 -1.85 29.34 4.40
CA ASN A 113 -1.07 30.44 3.83
C ASN A 113 0.38 30.01 3.69
N PHE A 114 0.74 29.46 2.53
CA PHE A 114 2.07 28.88 2.30
C PHE A 114 3.16 29.94 2.41
N SER A 115 2.88 31.17 2.00
CA SER A 115 3.86 32.27 2.07
C SER A 115 4.38 32.57 3.48
N SER A 116 3.63 32.17 4.51
CA SER A 116 3.99 32.42 5.92
C SER A 116 5.03 31.43 6.48
N TRP A 117 5.15 30.24 5.90
CA TRP A 117 5.97 29.14 6.43
C TRP A 117 6.83 28.41 5.38
N CYS A 118 6.54 28.55 4.09
CA CYS A 118 7.37 28.01 3.02
C CYS A 118 8.67 28.78 2.84
N ASP A 119 9.64 28.12 2.21
CA ASP A 119 10.90 28.73 1.83
C ASP A 119 10.68 29.92 0.88
N ARG A 120 11.23 31.08 1.28
CA ARG A 120 11.13 32.34 0.55
C ARG A 120 12.07 32.41 -0.65
N SER A 121 13.00 31.45 -0.79
CA SER A 121 13.86 31.31 -1.97
C SER A 121 13.07 30.92 -3.22
N ARG A 122 11.90 30.29 -3.05
CA ARG A 122 11.07 29.80 -4.16
C ARG A 122 10.27 30.92 -4.82
N PRO A 123 10.01 30.83 -6.14
CA PRO A 123 9.17 31.80 -6.84
C PRO A 123 7.77 31.88 -6.23
N LYS A 124 7.28 33.10 -5.97
CA LYS A 124 5.95 33.33 -5.37
C LYS A 124 4.81 32.66 -6.15
N GLN A 125 4.89 32.67 -7.47
CA GLN A 125 3.89 32.05 -8.35
C GLN A 125 3.81 30.54 -8.13
N GLU A 126 4.95 29.86 -7.94
CA GLU A 126 4.95 28.42 -7.64
C GLU A 126 4.28 28.13 -6.30
N ILE A 127 4.61 28.92 -5.27
CA ILE A 127 4.03 28.77 -3.93
C ILE A 127 2.51 28.92 -3.98
N GLN A 128 2.01 29.93 -4.69
CA GLN A 128 0.58 30.15 -4.88
C GLN A 128 -0.09 29.01 -5.63
N ASN A 129 0.54 28.51 -6.70
CA ASN A 129 0.01 27.38 -7.46
C ASN A 129 -0.08 26.11 -6.60
N GLU A 130 0.94 25.82 -5.80
CA GLU A 130 0.94 24.67 -4.88
C GLU A 130 -0.08 24.85 -3.75
N GLU A 131 -0.23 26.06 -3.20
CA GLU A 131 -1.26 26.38 -2.21
C GLU A 131 -2.68 26.13 -2.76
N LEU A 132 -2.96 26.58 -3.99
CA LEU A 132 -4.24 26.36 -4.66
C LEU A 132 -4.50 24.88 -4.92
N LYS A 133 -3.50 24.12 -5.41
CA LYS A 133 -3.60 22.67 -5.59
C LYS A 133 -3.88 21.97 -4.27
N PHE A 134 -3.18 22.36 -3.22
CA PHE A 134 -3.31 21.78 -1.88
C PHE A 134 -4.70 22.04 -1.29
N LYS A 135 -5.21 23.27 -1.35
CA LYS A 135 -6.58 23.63 -0.93
C LYS A 135 -7.64 22.80 -1.65
N LYS A 136 -7.55 22.69 -2.97
CA LYS A 136 -8.46 21.85 -3.78
C LYS A 136 -8.39 20.38 -3.36
N LYS A 137 -7.20 19.86 -3.08
CA LYS A 137 -6.99 18.47 -2.64
C LYS A 137 -7.65 18.20 -1.29
N ILE A 138 -7.55 19.14 -0.34
CA ILE A 138 -8.21 19.03 0.97
C ILE A 138 -9.72 18.97 0.79
N GLN A 139 -10.30 19.89 0.02
CA GLN A 139 -11.73 19.92 -0.23
C GLN A 139 -12.23 18.62 -0.89
N LYS A 140 -11.50 18.11 -1.89
CA LYS A 140 -11.84 16.84 -2.54
C LYS A 140 -11.81 15.68 -1.54
N LYS A 141 -10.80 15.63 -0.66
CA LYS A 141 -10.72 14.60 0.38
C LYS A 141 -11.83 14.74 1.42
N MET A 142 -12.15 15.95 1.87
CA MET A 142 -13.24 16.19 2.82
C MET A 142 -14.58 15.70 2.26
N LYS A 143 -14.82 15.91 0.96
CA LYS A 143 -16.00 15.39 0.26
C LYS A 143 -15.96 13.86 0.13
N LEU A 144 -14.82 13.28 -0.23
CA LEU A 144 -14.65 11.84 -0.39
C LEU A 144 -14.82 11.08 0.93
N PHE A 145 -14.35 11.67 2.02
CA PHE A 145 -14.42 11.11 3.37
C PHE A 145 -15.46 11.83 4.23
N SER A 146 -16.55 12.31 3.62
CA SER A 146 -17.62 13.02 4.33
C SER A 146 -18.22 12.19 5.47
N ASP A 147 -18.14 10.86 5.37
CA ASP A 147 -18.61 9.95 6.41
C ASP A 147 -17.66 9.77 7.61
N ASN A 148 -16.42 10.27 7.51
CA ASN A 148 -15.45 10.20 8.58
C ASN A 148 -15.93 11.02 9.81
N SER A 149 -15.88 10.40 10.98
CA SER A 149 -16.34 11.00 12.24
C SER A 149 -15.66 12.33 12.58
N ILE A 150 -14.35 12.46 12.32
CA ILE A 150 -13.57 13.68 12.60
C ILE A 150 -14.05 14.84 11.71
N ILE A 151 -14.38 14.55 10.45
CA ILE A 151 -14.86 15.55 9.49
C ILE A 151 -16.29 15.94 9.84
N LYS A 152 -17.17 14.97 10.10
CA LYS A 152 -18.57 15.22 10.51
C LYS A 152 -18.63 16.11 11.75
N ASP A 153 -17.91 15.72 12.80
CA ASP A 153 -17.83 16.50 14.04
C ASP A 153 -17.31 17.92 13.78
N PHE A 154 -16.35 18.08 12.87
CA PHE A 154 -15.81 19.41 12.58
C PHE A 154 -16.83 20.31 11.91
N VAL A 155 -17.49 19.80 10.87
CA VAL A 155 -18.46 20.54 10.07
C VAL A 155 -19.68 20.92 10.90
N ILE A 156 -20.14 20.03 11.80
CA ILE A 156 -21.25 20.32 12.72
C ILE A 156 -20.88 21.47 13.67
N ASN A 157 -19.69 21.42 14.27
CA ASN A 157 -19.27 22.40 15.25
C ASN A 157 -18.75 23.72 14.63
N ASN A 158 -18.40 23.71 13.33
CA ASN A 158 -17.79 24.84 12.63
C ASN A 158 -18.40 24.99 11.21
N PRO A 159 -19.69 25.34 11.10
CA PRO A 159 -20.40 25.35 9.81
C PRO A 159 -19.91 26.42 8.83
N THR A 160 -19.25 27.47 9.33
CA THR A 160 -18.67 28.55 8.54
C THR A 160 -17.30 28.21 7.97
N GLU A 161 -16.63 27.19 8.52
CA GLU A 161 -15.26 26.86 8.16
C GLU A 161 -15.18 25.97 6.92
N THR A 162 -14.45 26.45 5.92
CA THR A 162 -14.32 25.73 4.63
C THR A 162 -13.28 24.60 4.68
N TYR A 163 -12.34 24.67 5.62
CA TYR A 163 -11.21 23.75 5.73
C TYR A 163 -11.10 23.22 7.16
N LEU A 164 -10.56 22.01 7.31
CA LEU A 164 -10.24 21.44 8.62
C LEU A 164 -9.14 22.23 9.32
N SER A 165 -9.18 22.27 10.65
CA SER A 165 -8.00 22.71 11.42
C SER A 165 -6.80 21.77 11.17
N ILE A 166 -5.58 22.28 11.35
CA ILE A 166 -4.35 21.51 11.07
C ILE A 166 -4.29 20.16 11.81
N TRP A 167 -4.80 20.09 13.05
CA TRP A 167 -4.86 18.86 13.84
C TRP A 167 -5.86 17.84 13.28
N ARG A 168 -7.02 18.30 12.81
CA ARG A 168 -8.00 17.40 12.19
C ARG A 168 -7.54 16.98 10.80
N LEU A 169 -6.86 17.88 10.09
CA LEU A 169 -6.27 17.59 8.80
C LEU A 169 -5.17 16.51 8.91
N SER A 170 -4.32 16.54 9.94
CA SER A 170 -3.27 15.52 10.12
C SER A 170 -3.83 14.11 10.29
N GLU A 171 -4.99 13.98 10.95
CA GLU A 171 -5.69 12.70 11.12
C GLU A 171 -6.34 12.21 9.83
N VAL A 172 -7.02 13.10 9.11
CA VAL A 172 -7.75 12.75 7.88
C VAL A 172 -6.78 12.44 6.73
N TYR A 173 -5.61 13.06 6.72
CA TYR A 173 -4.66 12.94 5.62
C TYR A 173 -3.69 11.78 5.83
N LEU A 174 -4.10 10.53 5.59
CA LEU A 174 -3.18 9.37 5.61
C LEU A 174 -2.25 9.33 4.39
N TRP A 175 -0.95 9.10 4.61
CA TRP A 175 0.04 8.88 3.54
C TRP A 175 -0.30 7.61 2.75
N ARG A 176 -1.00 6.64 3.35
CA ARG A 176 -1.56 5.47 2.65
C ARG A 176 -2.50 5.82 1.49
N SER A 177 -3.12 7.01 1.47
CA SER A 177 -3.87 7.48 0.29
C SER A 177 -3.00 7.85 -0.92
N ILE A 178 -1.68 7.86 -0.75
CA ILE A 178 -0.67 7.98 -1.81
C ILE A 178 -0.17 6.59 -2.24
N ILE A 179 -0.36 5.55 -1.42
CA ILE A 179 0.06 4.16 -1.68
C ILE A 179 -1.15 3.32 -2.15
N SER A 180 -2.00 3.90 -3.00
CA SER A 180 -2.89 3.10 -3.85
C SER A 180 -2.08 2.68 -5.08
N PHE A 181 -1.42 1.52 -4.98
CA PHE A 181 -0.98 0.72 -6.13
C PHE A 181 -2.03 -0.34 -6.40
#